data_AF-A0A1J3D8S4-F1
#
_entry.id   AF-A0A1J3D8S4-F1
#
_cell.length_a   1.000
_cell.length_b   1.000
_cell.length_c   1.000
_cell.angle_alpha   90.00
_cell.angle_beta   90.00
_cell.angle_gamma   90.00
#
_symmetry.space_group_name_H-M   'P 1'
#
loop_
_entity.id
_entity.type
_entity.pdbx_description
1 polymer ?
#
loop_
_entity_poly.entity_id
_entity_poly.type
_entity_poly.pdbx_seq_one_letter_code
_entity_poly.pdbx_strand_id
1 'polypeptide(L)' 'GRLREAKEVIDHMSEPSSSVYSSLLGACRQHLDPVLGEEAAMKLAELEPENPAPFVVLSSIYAALERWQDVESIREV' A
#
# COMPACT_ATOMS: atom_id res chain seq x y z
N GLY A 1 3.91 11.34 -1.06
CA GLY A 1 2.62 12.00 -1.36
C GLY A 1 1.89 12.27 -0.05
N ARG A 2 0.61 12.68 -0.11
CA ARG A 2 -0.22 12.96 1.08
C ARG A 2 -1.05 11.73 1.47
N LEU A 3 -0.38 10.61 1.74
CA LEU A 3 -1.04 9.33 2.00
C LEU A 3 -1.84 9.32 3.30
N ARG A 4 -1.33 9.95 4.36
CA ARG A 4 -2.02 10.07 5.65
C ARG A 4 -3.31 10.87 5.52
N GLU A 5 -3.26 12.03 4.86
CA GLU A 5 -4.46 12.82 4.57
C GLU A 5 -5.47 12.05 3.72
N ALA A 6 -5.00 11.28 2.73
CA ALA A 6 -5.89 10.42 1.94
C ALA A 6 -6.57 9.36 2.81
N LYS A 7 -5.84 8.74 3.74
CA LYS A 7 -6.39 7.78 4.71
C LYS A 7 -7.40 8.44 5.64
N GLU A 8 -7.10 9.63 6.16
CA GLU A 8 -8.04 10.39 6.99
C GLU A 8 -9.36 10.63 6.24
N VAL A 9 -9.31 11.05 4.98
CA VAL A 9 -10.53 11.23 4.17
C VAL A 9 -11.33 9.93 4.02
N ILE A 10 -10.65 8.80 3.82
CA ILE A 10 -11.27 7.48 3.71
C ILE A 10 -11.93 7.06 5.03
N ASP A 11 -11.27 7.32 6.17
CA ASP A 11 -11.79 6.97 7.50
C ASP A 11 -13.08 7.73 7.87
N HIS A 12 -13.34 8.87 7.23
CA HIS A 12 -14.58 9.62 7.39
C HIS A 12 -15.70 9.19 6.42
N MET A 13 -15.44 8.22 5.52
CA MET A 13 -16.47 7.64 4.67
C MET A 13 -17.20 6.53 5.43
N SER A 14 -18.53 6.47 5.29
CA SER A 14 -19.32 5.41 5.93
C SER A 14 -19.07 4.03 5.31
N GLU A 15 -18.94 3.96 3.98
CA GLU A 15 -18.74 2.71 3.24
C GLU A 15 -17.78 2.94 2.05
N PRO A 16 -16.46 3.04 2.31
CA PRO A 16 -15.49 3.20 1.23
C PRO A 16 -15.47 1.96 0.33
N SER A 17 -15.53 2.17 -0.99
CA SER A 17 -15.52 1.10 -1.98
C SER A 17 -14.14 0.46 -2.15
N SER A 18 -14.09 -0.74 -2.73
CA SER A 18 -12.83 -1.41 -3.09
C SER A 18 -11.98 -0.56 -4.04
N SER A 19 -12.59 0.23 -4.93
CA SER A 19 -11.84 1.15 -5.81
C SER A 19 -11.08 2.25 -5.05
N VAL A 20 -11.61 2.72 -3.92
CA VAL A 20 -10.95 3.73 -3.07
C VAL A 20 -9.71 3.12 -2.41
N TYR A 21 -9.84 1.94 -1.80
CA TYR A 21 -8.69 1.24 -1.22
C TYR A 21 -7.67 0.80 -2.26
N SER A 22 -8.11 0.39 -3.46
CA SER A 22 -7.22 0.07 -4.58
C SER A 22 -6.39 1.29 -5.00
N SER A 23 -7.01 2.48 -5.01
CA SER A 23 -6.34 3.73 -5.31
C SER A 23 -5.32 4.10 -4.23
N LEU A 24 -5.69 3.95 -2.95
CA LEU A 24 -4.77 4.17 -1.82
C LEU A 24 -3.58 3.21 -1.90
N LEU A 25 -3.82 1.91 -2.08
CA LEU A 25 -2.78 0.89 -2.20
C LEU A 25 -1.83 1.16 -3.39
N GLY A 26 -2.39 1.57 -4.53
CA GLY A 26 -1.61 2.01 -5.68
C GLY A 26 -0.69 3.19 -5.36
N ALA A 27 -1.18 4.15 -4.57
CA ALA A 27 -0.37 5.29 -4.10
C ALA A 27 0.68 4.87 -3.07
N CYS A 28 0.37 3.94 -2.16
CA CYS A 28 1.34 3.35 -1.22
C CYS A 28 2.49 2.67 -1.97
N ARG A 29 2.21 1.96 -3.08
CA ARG A 29 3.26 1.40 -3.93
C ARG A 29 4.18 2.46 -4.52
N GLN A 30 3.63 3.58 -5.01
CA GLN A 30 4.45 4.66 -5.60
C GLN A 30 5.31 5.39 -4.56
N HIS A 31 4.86 5.43 -3.30
CA HIS A 31 5.55 6.13 -2.22
C HIS A 31 6.29 5.21 -1.25
N LEU A 32 6.31 3.89 -1.53
CA LEU A 32 6.97 2.88 -0.71
C LEU A 32 6.54 2.93 0.76
N ASP A 33 5.22 3.03 0.98
CA ASP A 33 4.62 3.03 2.31
C ASP A 33 4.03 1.64 2.60
N PRO A 34 4.76 0.76 3.31
CA PRO A 34 4.29 -0.59 3.58
C PRO A 34 3.16 -0.59 4.60
N VAL A 35 3.15 0.34 5.56
CA VAL A 35 2.18 0.36 6.66
C VAL A 35 0.78 0.66 6.12
N LEU A 36 0.62 1.77 5.37
CA LEU A 36 -0.66 2.07 4.74
C LEU A 36 -0.99 1.10 3.60
N GLY A 37 0.04 0.50 2.98
CA GLY A 37 -0.14 -0.57 2.00
C GLY A 37 -0.80 -1.81 2.59
N GLU A 38 -0.37 -2.25 3.77
CA GLU A 38 -0.96 -3.40 4.48
C GLU A 38 -2.41 -3.15 4.85
N GLU A 39 -2.70 -2.00 5.45
CA GLU A 39 -4.07 -1.64 5.83
C GLU A 39 -5.01 -1.65 4.62
N ALA A 40 -4.58 -1.04 3.51
CA ALA A 40 -5.39 -1.00 2.28
C ALA A 40 -5.57 -2.41 1.67
N ALA A 41 -4.52 -3.25 1.67
CA ALA A 41 -4.61 -4.61 1.16
C ALA A 41 -5.53 -5.49 2.01
N MET A 42 -5.49 -5.36 3.33
CA MET A 42 -6.40 -6.08 4.24
C MET A 42 -7.86 -5.66 4.02
N LYS A 43 -8.12 -4.35 3.88
CA LYS A 43 -9.48 -3.87 3.58
C LYS A 43 -10.00 -4.38 2.24
N LEU A 44 -9.14 -4.48 1.23
CA LEU A 44 -9.49 -5.08 -0.05
C LEU A 44 -9.77 -6.58 0.07
N ALA A 45 -9.03 -7.31 0.91
CA ALA A 45 -9.29 -8.73 1.16
C ALA A 45 -10.61 -8.96 1.90
N GLU A 46 -11.05 -8.04 2.76
CA GLU A 46 -12.38 -8.06 3.39
C GLU A 46 -13.50 -7.82 2.36
N LEU A 47 -13.30 -6.87 1.44
CA LEU A 47 -14.30 -6.47 0.44
C LEU A 47 -14.37 -7.40 -0.79
N GLU A 48 -13.22 -7.94 -1.21
CA GLU A 48 -13.04 -8.77 -2.40
C GLU A 48 -12.15 -10.00 -2.08
N PRO A 49 -12.65 -10.99 -1.29
CA PRO A 49 -11.82 -12.09 -0.79
C PRO A 49 -11.19 -12.99 -1.87
N GLU A 50 -11.79 -13.02 -3.06
CA GLU A 50 -11.31 -13.80 -4.19
C GLU A 50 -10.29 -13.05 -5.06
N ASN A 51 -10.02 -11.78 -4.76
CA ASN A 51 -9.09 -10.96 -5.52
C ASN A 51 -7.68 -10.98 -4.88
N PRO A 52 -6.69 -11.66 -5.50
CA PRO A 52 -5.33 -11.70 -4.97
C PRO A 52 -4.51 -10.45 -5.31
N ALA A 53 -5.00 -9.58 -6.21
CA ALA A 53 -4.25 -8.43 -6.72
C ALA A 53 -3.72 -7.48 -5.61
N PRO A 54 -4.45 -7.20 -4.52
CA PRO A 54 -3.95 -6.36 -3.44
C PRO A 54 -2.66 -6.89 -2.81
N PHE A 55 -2.56 -8.21 -2.60
CA PHE A 55 -1.37 -8.84 -2.03
C PHE A 55 -0.19 -8.87 -3.00
N VAL A 56 -0.45 -9.00 -4.31
CA VAL A 56 0.59 -8.84 -5.34
C VAL A 56 1.18 -7.43 -5.30
N VAL A 57 0.31 -6.42 -5.17
CA VAL A 57 0.77 -5.02 -5.04
C VAL A 57 1.57 -4.84 -3.74
N LEU A 58 1.07 -5.32 -2.60
CA LEU A 58 1.77 -5.23 -1.32
C LEU A 58 3.16 -5.89 -1.36
N SER A 59 3.26 -7.10 -1.93
CA SER A 59 4.54 -7.79 -2.11
C SER A 59 5.53 -6.97 -2.95
N SER A 60 5.05 -6.25 -3.97
CA SER A 60 5.90 -5.36 -4.76
C SER A 60 6.44 -4.16 -3.97
N ILE A 61 5.71 -3.67 -2.96
CA ILE A 61 6.18 -2.61 -2.06
C ILE A 61 7.34 -3.14 -1.21
N TYR A 62 7.15 -4.32 -0.61
CA TYR A 62 8.17 -4.97 0.21
C TYR A 62 9.45 -5.26 -0.58
N ALA A 63 9.34 -5.87 -1.76
CA ALA A 63 10.49 -6.15 -2.61
C ALA A 63 11.24 -4.88 -3.03
N ALA A 64 10.53 -3.76 -3.22
CA ALA A 64 11.18 -2.48 -3.52
C ALA A 64 11.97 -1.96 -2.31
N LEU A 65 11.44 -2.04 -1.10
CA LEU A 65 12.13 -1.63 0.13
C LEU A 65 13.40 -2.44 0.42
N GLU A 66 13.36 -3.76 0.22
CA GLU A 66 14.55 -4.61 0.34
C GLU A 66 15.65 -4.17 -0.63
N ARG A 67 15.28 -3.88 -1.89
CA ARG A 67 16.23 -3.38 -2.89
C ARG A 67 16.81 -2.01 -2.55
N TRP A 68 16.10 -1.17 -1.79
CA TRP A 68 16.65 0.09 -1.31
C TRP A 68 17.72 -0.12 -0.24
N GLN A 69 17.51 -1.09 0.66
CA GLN A 69 18.50 -1.48 1.68
C GLN A 69 19.78 -2.01 1.02
N ASP A 70 19.65 -2.82 -0.04
CA ASP A 70 20.80 -3.28 -0.82
C ASP A 70 21.62 -2.11 -1.39
N VAL A 71 20.96 -1.10 -1.96
CA VAL A 71 21.63 0.10 -2.51
C VAL A 71 22.30 0.93 -1.41
N GLU A 72 21.68 1.04 -0.24
CA GLU A 72 22.25 1.73 0.91
C GLU A 72 23.53 1.03 1.39
N SER A 73 23.54 -0.30 1.47
CA SER A 73 24.72 -1.07 1.87
C SER A 73 25.94 -0.87 0.97
N ILE A 74 25.73 -0.62 -0.34
CA ILE A 74 26.81 -0.34 -1.29
C ILE A 74 27.38 1.07 -1.11
N ARG A 75 26.56 2.03 -0.64
CA ARG A 75 26.97 3.44 -0.47
C ARG A 75 27.82 3.65 0.79
N GLU A 76 27.81 2.71 1.72
CA GLU A 76 28.59 2.77 2.96
C GLU A 76 30.04 2.25 2.83
N VAL A 77 30.47 1.86 1.62
CA VAL A 77 31.81 1.30 1.32
C VAL A 77 32.73 2.31 0.63
#